data_AF-A0A920FH95-F1
#
_entry.id   AF-A0A920FH95-F1
#
_cell.length_a   1.000
_cell.length_b   1.000
_cell.length_c   1.000
_cell.angle_alpha   90.00
_cell.angle_beta   90.00
_cell.angle_gamma   90.00
#
_symmetry.space_group_name_H-M   'P 1'
#
loop_
_entity.id
_entity.type
_entity.pdbx_description
1 polymer ?
#
loop_
_entity_poly.entity_id
_entity_poly.type
_entity_poly.pdbx_seq_one_letter_code
_entity_poly.pdbx_strand_id
1 'polypeptide(L)'
;MCRLFQIELRIIAGLSQDESMINAFKNDRDIHTETAAKIFQSTNDQVDKEMRNKAKMVNFGIIYGISAFGLSQRLGIKRTESKLIIENYFKEFPRVKEYMENNIEKAKKLGYVETILKRKRFLHNINSGNATMRGFDERNAIMLPYKVVRQI
;
A
#
# COMPACT_ATOMS: atom_id res chain seq x y z
N MET A 1 -20.72 -12.97 -6.74
CA MET A 1 -19.78 -11.92 -7.19
C MET A 1 -18.53 -12.01 -6.31
N CYS A 2 -17.43 -12.45 -6.89
CA CYS A 2 -16.42 -13.31 -6.23
C CYS A 2 -15.55 -12.59 -5.17
N ARG A 3 -15.31 -13.30 -4.05
CA ARG A 3 -14.45 -12.96 -2.88
C ARG A 3 -12.93 -12.88 -3.20
N LEU A 4 -12.55 -12.52 -4.43
CA LEU A 4 -11.14 -12.42 -4.88
C LEU A 4 -10.50 -11.05 -4.60
N PHE A 5 -11.23 -10.11 -4.00
CA PHE A 5 -10.89 -8.68 -3.96
C PHE A 5 -9.90 -8.23 -2.86
N GLN A 6 -9.26 -9.15 -2.13
CA GLN A 6 -8.32 -8.83 -1.04
C GLN A 6 -7.02 -9.64 -1.05
N ILE A 7 -6.77 -10.43 -2.10
CA ILE A 7 -5.55 -11.28 -2.14
C ILE A 7 -4.27 -10.44 -2.07
N GLU A 8 -4.25 -9.25 -2.66
CA GLU A 8 -3.11 -8.34 -2.63
C GLU A 8 -2.81 -7.85 -1.21
N LEU A 9 -3.84 -7.48 -0.44
CA LEU A 9 -3.66 -7.06 0.95
C LEU A 9 -3.23 -8.23 1.85
N ARG A 10 -3.72 -9.44 1.59
CA ARG A 10 -3.27 -10.66 2.29
C ARG A 10 -1.81 -11.00 1.98
N ILE A 11 -1.40 -10.87 0.73
CA ILE A 11 0.01 -11.03 0.32
C ILE A 11 0.88 -10.00 1.05
N ILE A 12 0.44 -8.74 1.10
CA ILE A 12 1.19 -7.70 1.80
C ILE A 12 1.27 -7.98 3.29
N ALA A 13 0.17 -8.37 3.95
CA ALA A 13 0.19 -8.77 5.35
C ALA A 13 1.21 -9.90 5.59
N GLY A 14 1.27 -10.89 4.71
CA GLY A 14 2.23 -11.99 4.78
C GLY A 14 3.68 -11.59 4.45
N LEU A 15 3.91 -10.63 3.56
CA LEU A 15 5.27 -10.19 3.19
C LEU A 15 5.83 -9.15 4.16
N SER A 16 4.99 -8.26 4.67
CA SER A 16 5.36 -7.27 5.67
C SER A 16 5.44 -7.87 7.07
N GLN A 17 4.77 -9.00 7.33
CA GLN A 17 4.63 -9.59 8.66
C GLN A 17 4.02 -8.59 9.66
N ASP A 18 3.12 -7.74 9.18
CA ASP A 18 2.45 -6.76 10.03
C ASP A 18 1.37 -7.45 10.88
N GLU A 19 1.57 -7.48 12.20
CA GLU A 19 0.70 -8.20 13.13
C GLU A 19 -0.74 -7.67 13.12
N SER A 20 -0.92 -6.34 13.07
CA SER A 20 -2.24 -5.70 13.01
C SER A 20 -2.99 -6.14 11.76
N MET A 21 -2.33 -6.07 10.60
CA MET A 21 -2.93 -6.48 9.33
C MET A 21 -3.18 -7.99 9.26
N ILE A 22 -2.26 -8.82 9.75
CA ILE A 22 -2.43 -10.28 9.83
C ILE A 22 -3.60 -10.63 10.74
N ASN A 23 -3.71 -10.00 11.91
CA ASN A 23 -4.78 -10.26 12.86
C ASN A 23 -6.15 -9.86 12.31
N ALA A 24 -6.24 -8.73 11.59
CA ALA A 24 -7.47 -8.34 10.90
C ALA A 24 -7.94 -9.44 9.94
N PHE A 25 -7.03 -10.01 9.14
CA PHE A 25 -7.38 -11.11 8.22
C PHE A 25 -7.64 -12.45 8.92
N LYS A 26 -6.92 -12.79 9.99
CA LYS A 26 -7.12 -14.04 10.75
C LYS A 26 -8.47 -14.08 11.47
N ASN A 27 -8.95 -12.92 11.92
CA ASN A 27 -10.22 -12.81 12.64
C ASN A 27 -11.41 -12.49 11.70
N ASP A 28 -11.25 -12.69 10.37
CA ASP A 28 -12.25 -12.37 9.33
C ASP A 28 -12.84 -10.96 9.43
N ARG A 29 -12.04 -10.01 9.96
CA ARG A 29 -12.46 -8.61 10.09
C ARG A 29 -12.30 -7.89 8.76
N ASP A 30 -13.20 -6.96 8.51
CA ASP A 30 -13.11 -6.13 7.31
C ASP A 30 -12.01 -5.08 7.48
N ILE A 31 -10.85 -5.36 6.88
CA ILE A 31 -9.69 -4.45 6.90
C ILE A 31 -10.04 -3.04 6.44
N HIS A 32 -10.99 -2.86 5.51
CA HIS A 32 -11.39 -1.53 5.06
C HIS A 32 -12.19 -0.78 6.12
N THR A 33 -13.04 -1.48 6.85
CA THR A 33 -13.78 -0.92 7.97
C THR A 33 -12.84 -0.57 9.12
N GLU A 34 -11.90 -1.45 9.46
CA GLU A 34 -10.89 -1.13 10.48
C GLU A 34 -10.06 0.09 10.08
N THR A 35 -9.60 0.13 8.83
CA THR A 35 -8.84 1.28 8.33
C THR A 35 -9.68 2.56 8.36
N ALA A 36 -10.97 2.48 7.99
CA ALA A 36 -11.88 3.63 8.05
C ALA A 36 -12.06 4.15 9.48
N ALA A 37 -12.34 3.25 10.43
CA ALA A 37 -12.49 3.59 11.84
C ALA A 37 -11.27 4.37 12.35
N LYS A 38 -10.06 3.92 12.00
CA LYS A 38 -8.81 4.57 12.39
C LYS A 38 -8.57 5.90 11.68
N ILE A 39 -8.74 5.95 10.35
CA ILE A 39 -8.51 7.16 9.55
C ILE A 39 -9.45 8.29 9.95
N PHE A 40 -10.73 7.97 10.15
CA PHE A 40 -11.78 8.93 10.48
C PHE A 40 -12.00 9.09 11.99
N GLN A 41 -11.18 8.46 12.84
CA GLN A 41 -11.28 8.51 14.30
C GLN A 41 -12.70 8.17 14.81
N SER A 42 -13.29 7.12 14.24
CA SER A 42 -14.64 6.62 14.55
C SER A 42 -14.58 5.19 15.08
N THR A 43 -15.66 4.70 15.68
CA THR A 43 -15.77 3.28 16.03
C THR A 43 -16.18 2.46 14.80
N ASN A 44 -15.87 1.16 14.79
CA ASN A 44 -16.23 0.28 13.67
C ASN A 44 -17.73 0.32 13.35
N ASP A 45 -18.60 0.50 14.36
CA ASP A 45 -20.05 0.56 14.20
C ASP A 45 -20.54 1.87 13.57
N GLN A 46 -19.72 2.91 13.63
CA GLN A 46 -20.00 4.23 13.02
C GLN A 46 -19.46 4.34 11.59
N VAL A 47 -18.75 3.33 11.10
CA VAL A 47 -18.22 3.33 9.74
C VAL A 47 -19.35 3.06 8.75
N ASP A 48 -19.72 4.09 8.01
CA ASP A 48 -20.65 3.95 6.90
C ASP A 48 -19.99 3.38 5.64
N LYS A 49 -20.81 3.14 4.62
CA LYS A 49 -20.36 2.59 3.33
C LYS A 49 -19.41 3.54 2.58
N GLU A 50 -19.58 4.85 2.73
CA GLU A 50 -18.74 5.85 2.08
C GLU A 50 -17.34 5.89 2.71
N MET A 51 -17.27 5.90 4.04
CA MET A 51 -16.04 5.82 4.82
C MET A 51 -15.27 4.54 4.48
N ARG A 52 -15.96 3.40 4.43
CA ARG A 52 -15.37 2.12 4.01
C ARG A 52 -14.83 2.17 2.58
N ASN A 53 -15.54 2.81 1.65
CA ASN A 53 -15.09 2.96 0.27
C ASN A 53 -13.86 3.87 0.15
N LYS A 54 -13.81 4.99 0.90
CA LYS A 54 -12.63 5.86 0.99
C LYS A 54 -11.44 5.10 1.57
N ALA A 55 -11.63 4.36 2.66
CA ALA A 55 -10.58 3.53 3.25
C ALA A 55 -10.10 2.42 2.30
N LYS A 56 -10.98 1.84 1.49
CA LYS A 56 -10.59 0.94 0.40
C LYS A 56 -9.66 1.65 -0.59
N MET A 57 -9.99 2.86 -1.02
CA MET A 57 -9.13 3.65 -1.91
C MET A 57 -7.78 3.99 -1.28
N VAL A 58 -7.75 4.25 0.03
CA VAL A 58 -6.52 4.48 0.80
C VAL A 58 -5.67 3.22 0.84
N ASN A 59 -6.24 2.07 1.24
CA ASN A 59 -5.51 0.79 1.34
C ASN A 59 -4.84 0.45 0.00
N PHE A 60 -5.62 0.45 -1.09
CA PHE A 60 -5.06 0.17 -2.40
C PHE A 60 -4.08 1.27 -2.84
N GLY A 61 -4.40 2.55 -2.61
CA GLY A 61 -3.49 3.65 -2.93
C GLY A 61 -2.11 3.49 -2.30
N ILE A 62 -2.06 3.23 -1.00
CA ILE A 62 -0.80 3.16 -0.23
C ILE A 62 0.02 1.95 -0.67
N ILE A 63 -0.59 0.77 -0.84
CA ILE A 63 0.16 -0.42 -1.30
C ILE A 63 0.69 -0.29 -2.74
N TYR A 64 0.12 0.63 -3.53
CA TYR A 64 0.61 0.99 -4.86
C TYR A 64 1.59 2.19 -4.84
N GLY A 65 1.98 2.67 -3.67
CA GLY A 65 2.91 3.79 -3.50
C GLY A 65 2.32 5.13 -3.95
N ILE A 66 1.01 5.36 -3.74
CA ILE A 66 0.40 6.66 -4.05
C ILE A 66 1.03 7.77 -3.21
N SER A 67 1.26 8.93 -3.83
CA SER A 67 1.70 10.12 -3.11
C SER A 67 0.52 10.78 -2.40
N ALA A 68 0.79 11.62 -1.38
CA ALA A 68 -0.23 12.46 -0.75
C ALA A 68 -1.04 13.27 -1.78
N PHE A 69 -0.36 13.85 -2.78
CA PHE A 69 -1.03 14.56 -3.88
C PHE A 69 -1.95 13.63 -4.69
N GLY A 70 -1.50 12.43 -5.05
CA GLY A 70 -2.34 11.47 -5.76
C GLY A 70 -3.56 11.04 -4.94
N LEU A 71 -3.38 10.87 -3.62
CA LEU A 71 -4.46 10.49 -2.72
C LEU A 71 -5.46 11.64 -2.54
N SER A 72 -4.98 12.88 -2.41
CA SER A 72 -5.84 14.06 -2.26
C SER A 72 -6.76 14.25 -3.47
N GLN A 73 -6.24 14.03 -4.69
CA GLN A 73 -7.03 14.08 -5.93
C GLN A 73 -8.09 12.97 -5.97
N ARG A 74 -7.76 11.76 -5.53
CA ARG A 74 -8.71 10.62 -5.53
C ARG A 74 -9.82 10.77 -4.51
N LEU A 75 -9.51 11.32 -3.33
CA LEU A 75 -10.47 11.48 -2.24
C LEU A 75 -11.20 12.83 -2.28
N GLY A 76 -10.77 13.78 -3.11
CA GLY A 76 -11.33 15.13 -3.15
C GLY A 76 -11.03 15.95 -1.89
N ILE A 77 -9.94 15.66 -1.19
CA ILE A 77 -9.56 16.29 0.09
C ILE A 77 -8.33 17.18 -0.05
N LYS A 78 -8.02 17.95 0.99
CA LYS A 78 -6.80 18.77 1.02
C LYS A 78 -5.54 17.89 1.05
N ARG A 79 -4.45 18.35 0.44
CA ARG A 79 -3.16 17.64 0.45
C ARG A 79 -2.64 17.41 1.88
N THR A 80 -2.84 18.36 2.79
CA THR A 80 -2.46 18.23 4.21
C THR A 80 -3.19 17.07 4.88
N GLU A 81 -4.49 16.96 4.63
CA GLU A 81 -5.32 15.87 5.15
C GLU A 81 -4.89 14.52 4.58
N SER A 82 -4.67 14.43 3.27
CA SER A 82 -4.17 13.19 2.65
C SER A 82 -2.82 12.73 3.22
N LYS A 83 -1.94 13.66 3.60
CA LYS A 83 -0.66 13.35 4.22
C LYS A 83 -0.89 12.76 5.62
N LEU A 84 -1.77 13.35 6.40
CA LEU A 84 -2.15 12.85 7.73
C LEU A 84 -2.77 11.44 7.64
N ILE A 85 -3.61 11.19 6.63
CA ILE A 85 -4.19 9.85 6.39
C ILE A 85 -3.09 8.82 6.14
N ILE A 86 -2.12 9.13 5.28
CA ILE A 86 -0.99 8.23 5.00
C ILE A 86 -0.13 8.01 6.25
N GLU A 87 0.15 9.06 7.02
CA GLU A 87 0.91 8.96 8.27
C GLU A 87 0.20 8.09 9.30
N ASN A 88 -1.11 8.29 9.50
CA ASN A 88 -1.90 7.49 10.43
C ASN A 88 -2.00 6.03 9.97
N TYR A 89 -2.11 5.79 8.67
CA TYR A 89 -2.07 4.43 8.12
C TYR A 89 -0.77 3.71 8.48
N PHE A 90 0.38 4.36 8.31
CA PHE A 90 1.67 3.76 8.65
C PHE A 90 1.94 3.69 10.16
N LYS A 91 1.26 4.49 10.99
CA LYS A 91 1.27 4.30 12.44
C LYS A 91 0.54 3.03 12.85
N GLU A 92 -0.56 2.69 12.17
CA GLU A 92 -1.33 1.47 12.43
C GLU A 92 -0.63 0.22 11.88
N PHE A 93 -0.01 0.35 10.69
CA PHE A 93 0.68 -0.74 9.99
C PHE A 93 2.17 -0.42 9.79
N PRO A 94 2.97 -0.33 10.88
CA PRO A 94 4.37 0.11 10.80
C PRO A 94 5.23 -0.84 9.98
N ARG A 95 4.97 -2.16 10.03
CA ARG A 95 5.77 -3.14 9.28
C ARG A 95 5.53 -3.05 7.78
N VAL A 96 4.35 -2.59 7.35
CA VAL A 96 4.07 -2.31 5.93
C VAL A 96 4.97 -1.19 5.43
N LYS A 97 5.16 -0.12 6.21
CA LYS A 97 6.08 0.96 5.87
C LYS A 97 7.52 0.45 5.75
N GLU A 98 8.00 -0.27 6.76
CA GLU A 98 9.34 -0.87 6.77
C GLU A 98 9.56 -1.76 5.54
N TYR A 99 8.58 -2.59 5.20
CA TYR A 99 8.65 -3.46 4.04
C TYR A 99 8.77 -2.67 2.71
N MET A 100 7.97 -1.60 2.55
CA MET A 100 8.02 -0.75 1.37
C MET A 100 9.36 -0.03 1.23
N GLU A 101 9.86 0.56 2.31
CA GLU A 101 11.15 1.26 2.35
C GLU A 101 12.31 0.31 2.06
N ASN A 102 12.33 -0.86 2.71
CA ASN A 102 13.33 -1.90 2.48
C ASN A 102 13.36 -2.39 1.03
N ASN A 103 12.20 -2.50 0.38
CA ASN A 103 12.13 -2.89 -1.03
C ASN A 103 12.70 -1.81 -1.96
N ILE A 104 12.41 -0.54 -1.69
CA ILE A 104 12.99 0.58 -2.44
C ILE A 104 14.51 0.60 -2.27
N GLU A 105 15.01 0.42 -1.04
CA GLU A 105 16.45 0.39 -0.78
C GLU A 105 17.15 -0.79 -1.48
N LYS A 106 16.55 -1.99 -1.42
CA LYS A 106 17.05 -3.16 -2.16
C LYS A 106 17.08 -2.88 -3.66
N ALA A 107 16.02 -2.28 -4.21
CA ALA A 107 15.96 -1.91 -5.61
C ALA A 107 17.04 -0.90 -6.00
N LYS A 108 17.32 0.10 -5.15
CA LYS A 108 18.40 1.08 -5.35
C LYS A 108 19.78 0.43 -5.38
N LYS A 109 20.03 -0.53 -4.48
CA LYS A 109 21.29 -1.27 -4.37
C LYS A 109 21.49 -2.25 -5.52
N LEU A 110 20.44 -2.97 -5.92
CA LEU A 110 20.50 -4.04 -6.92
C LEU A 110 20.26 -3.57 -8.35
N GLY A 111 19.57 -2.44 -8.55
CA GLY A 111 19.12 -1.97 -9.87
C GLY A 111 17.93 -2.75 -10.45
N TYR A 112 17.37 -3.71 -9.70
CA TYR A 112 16.20 -4.50 -10.07
C TYR A 112 15.38 -4.90 -8.85
N VAL A 113 14.16 -5.36 -9.12
CA VAL A 113 13.30 -6.03 -8.14
C VAL A 113 12.95 -7.43 -8.59
N GLU A 114 12.70 -8.30 -7.62
CA GLU A 114 12.44 -9.72 -7.83
C GLU A 114 11.08 -10.10 -7.23
N THR A 115 10.30 -10.87 -7.98
CA THR A 115 9.03 -11.46 -7.49
C THR A 115 9.31 -12.68 -6.60
N ILE A 116 8.29 -13.15 -5.87
CA ILE A 116 8.35 -14.40 -5.10
C ILE A 116 8.81 -15.60 -5.99
N LEU A 117 8.43 -15.59 -7.27
CA LEU A 117 8.81 -16.61 -8.26
C LEU A 117 10.18 -16.35 -8.94
N LYS A 118 11.05 -15.53 -8.33
CA LYS A 118 12.42 -15.25 -8.84
C LYS A 118 12.50 -14.51 -10.18
N ARG A 119 11.38 -14.06 -10.75
CA ARG A 119 11.39 -13.18 -11.94
C ARG A 119 11.93 -11.80 -11.57
N LYS A 120 12.94 -11.34 -12.30
CA LYS A 120 13.57 -10.02 -12.14
C LYS A 120 13.00 -8.98 -13.09
N ARG A 121 12.89 -7.74 -12.63
CA ARG A 121 12.60 -6.57 -13.46
C ARG A 121 13.56 -5.44 -13.09
N PHE A 122 14.32 -4.98 -14.09
CA PHE A 122 15.28 -3.88 -13.93
C PHE A 122 14.56 -2.54 -13.85
N LEU A 123 15.09 -1.65 -12.99
CA LEU A 123 14.57 -0.32 -12.72
C LEU A 123 15.68 0.69 -13.01
N HIS A 124 15.85 1.03 -14.29
CA HIS A 124 16.97 1.84 -14.78
C HIS A 124 17.03 3.25 -14.16
N ASN A 125 15.89 3.78 -13.68
CA ASN A 125 15.79 5.13 -13.15
C ASN A 125 15.66 5.18 -11.63
N ILE A 126 15.82 4.05 -10.93
CA ILE A 126 15.68 3.98 -9.46
C ILE A 126 16.69 4.89 -8.72
N ASN A 127 17.84 5.15 -9.34
CA ASN A 127 18.88 6.05 -8.85
C ASN A 127 18.96 7.37 -9.66
N SER A 128 17.99 7.64 -10.53
CA SER A 128 17.99 8.86 -11.36
C SER A 128 17.87 10.11 -10.48
N GLY A 129 18.59 11.18 -10.83
CA GLY A 129 18.42 12.50 -10.23
C GLY A 129 17.02 13.10 -10.50
N ASN A 130 16.38 12.71 -11.60
CA ASN A 130 15.03 13.14 -11.95
C ASN A 130 13.98 12.53 -11.00
N ALA A 131 13.41 13.37 -10.14
CA ALA A 131 12.44 12.96 -9.12
C ALA A 131 11.19 12.27 -9.68
N THR A 132 10.74 12.66 -10.88
CA THR A 132 9.58 12.05 -11.54
C THR A 132 9.87 10.63 -11.99
N MET A 133 11.01 10.41 -12.66
CA MET A 133 11.43 9.09 -13.12
C MET A 133 11.77 8.16 -11.95
N ARG A 134 12.49 8.70 -10.95
CA ARG A 134 12.81 7.97 -9.72
C ARG A 134 11.54 7.56 -8.98
N GLY A 135 10.60 8.49 -8.77
CA GLY A 135 9.35 8.18 -8.08
C GLY A 135 8.48 7.15 -8.83
N PHE A 136 8.56 7.10 -10.15
CA PHE A 136 7.90 6.04 -10.94
C PHE A 136 8.53 4.67 -10.68
N ASP A 137 9.86 4.58 -10.68
CA ASP A 137 10.56 3.32 -10.41
C ASP A 137 10.46 2.90 -8.94
N GLU A 138 10.40 3.83 -7.98
CA GLU A 138 10.13 3.53 -6.57
C GLU A 138 8.73 2.91 -6.37
N ARG A 139 7.70 3.43 -7.07
CA ARG A 139 6.37 2.80 -7.08
C ARG A 139 6.38 1.43 -7.70
N ASN A 140 7.14 1.23 -8.78
CA ASN A 140 7.32 -0.09 -9.38
C ASN A 140 8.05 -1.04 -8.41
N ALA A 141 9.03 -0.54 -7.65
CA ALA A 141 9.77 -1.33 -6.68
C ALA A 141 8.88 -1.85 -5.54
N ILE A 142 7.92 -1.03 -5.10
CA ILE A 142 6.87 -1.46 -4.17
C ILE A 142 5.92 -2.46 -4.85
N MET A 143 5.56 -2.20 -6.12
CA MET A 143 4.51 -2.95 -6.83
C MET A 143 4.90 -4.38 -7.21
N LEU A 144 6.15 -4.58 -7.61
CA LEU A 144 6.57 -5.78 -8.32
C LEU A 144 6.71 -7.04 -7.46
N PRO A 145 7.18 -7.00 -6.20
CA PRO A 145 7.30 -8.19 -5.37
C PRO A 145 6.02 -9.01 -5.22
N TYR A 146 4.84 -8.36 -5.22
CA TYR A 146 3.54 -9.04 -5.08
C TYR A 146 2.85 -9.37 -6.40
N LYS A 147 3.28 -8.81 -7.54
CA LYS A 147 2.66 -9.13 -8.84
C LYS A 147 3.13 -10.51 -9.30
N VAL A 148 2.37 -11.54 -8.94
CA VAL A 148 2.69 -12.93 -9.29
C VAL A 148 2.17 -13.33 -10.68
N VAL A 149 1.16 -12.65 -11.28
CA VAL A 149 0.43 -13.22 -12.45
C VAL A 149 -0.02 -12.22 -13.55
N ARG A 150 0.55 -11.02 -13.70
CA ARG A 150 0.08 -10.09 -14.77
C ARG A 150 1.21 -9.44 -15.54
N GLN A 151 1.95 -10.24 -16.30
CA GLN A 151 2.65 -9.83 -17.52
C GLN A 151 2.69 -11.04 -18.46
N ILE A 152 1.52 -11.37 -19.01
CA ILE A 152 1.32 -12.00 -20.32
C ILE A 152 0.35 -11.06 -21.05
#